data_AF-A0A6I0EF02-F1
#
_entry.id   AF-A0A6I0EF02-F1
#
_cell.length_a   1.000
_cell.length_b   1.000
_cell.length_c   1.000
_cell.angle_alpha   90.00
_cell.angle_beta   90.00
_cell.angle_gamma   90.00
#
_symmetry.space_group_name_H-M   'P 1'
#
loop_
_entity.id
_entity.type
_entity.pdbx_description
1 polymer ?
#
loop_
_entity_poly.entity_id
_entity_poly.type
_entity_poly.pdbx_seq_one_letter_code
_entity_poly.pdbx_strand_id
1 'polypeptide(L)'
;MHINRTVVLCAALIAFMAGAGRAENEPTGYACTFDMGTAWTFEDGAFESKAPEPISLTIADIDLERQTAQLVPEAGKVPGALKIVRAINANHFLEVVNEGFLNLTTIYDKDAASGAYPAVHSRHFGVLGQPVVAQYAGTCTAK
;
A
#
# COMPACT_ATOMS: atom_id res chain seq x y z
N MET A 1 48.58 -3.48 -31.63
CA MET A 1 47.11 -3.63 -31.54
C MET A 1 46.68 -3.03 -30.20
N HIS A 2 46.40 -1.72 -30.17
CA HIS A 2 46.02 -1.00 -28.94
C HIS A 2 44.50 -1.00 -28.82
N ILE A 3 43.97 -1.85 -27.95
CA ILE A 3 42.58 -1.78 -27.53
C ILE A 3 42.44 -0.54 -26.65
N ASN A 4 41.73 0.48 -27.14
CA ASN A 4 41.49 1.73 -26.43
C ASN A 4 40.70 1.46 -25.15
N ARG A 5 41.35 1.68 -23.99
CA ARG A 5 40.77 1.52 -22.64
C ARG A 5 39.47 2.33 -22.45
N THR A 6 39.25 3.36 -23.26
CA THR A 6 38.05 4.20 -23.27
C THR A 6 36.79 3.44 -23.68
N VAL A 7 36.90 2.42 -24.56
CA VAL A 7 35.74 1.65 -25.04
C VAL A 7 35.19 0.72 -23.95
N VAL A 8 36.06 0.21 -23.08
CA VAL A 8 35.67 -0.69 -21.98
C VAL A 8 34.91 0.06 -20.88
N LEU A 9 35.22 1.34 -20.64
CA LEU A 9 34.53 2.14 -19.61
C LEU A 9 33.08 2.49 -19.99
N CYS A 10 32.79 2.75 -21.27
CA CYS A 10 31.44 3.08 -21.73
C CYS A 10 30.48 1.88 -21.70
N ALA A 11 30.99 0.66 -21.95
CA ALA A 11 30.18 -0.56 -21.89
C ALA A 11 29.75 -0.91 -20.45
N ALA A 12 30.57 -0.59 -19.44
CA ALA A 12 30.25 -0.85 -18.04
C ALA A 12 29.13 0.07 -17.49
N LEU A 13 28.99 1.29 -18.00
CA LEU A 13 27.92 2.21 -17.55
C LEU A 13 26.53 1.80 -18.04
N ILE A 14 26.43 1.17 -19.22
CA ILE A 14 25.16 0.76 -19.82
C ILE A 14 24.55 -0.44 -19.04
N ALA A 15 25.40 -1.31 -18.49
CA ALA A 15 24.95 -2.46 -17.69
C ALA A 15 24.36 -2.09 -16.32
N PHE A 16 24.71 -0.92 -15.76
CA PHE A 16 24.18 -0.46 -14.47
C PHE A 16 22.80 0.21 -14.55
N MET A 17 22.33 0.59 -15.74
CA MET A 17 21.01 1.22 -15.91
C MET A 17 19.86 0.23 -16.12
N ALA A 18 20.15 -1.07 -16.30
CA ALA A 18 19.11 -2.09 -16.46
C ALA A 18 18.42 -2.52 -15.15
N GLY A 19 18.83 -1.99 -14.00
CA GLY A 19 18.36 -2.44 -12.68
C GLY A 19 17.10 -1.78 -12.12
N ALA A 20 16.49 -0.80 -12.80
CA ALA A 20 15.37 -0.01 -12.26
C ALA A 20 14.00 -0.29 -12.92
N GLY A 21 13.88 -1.35 -13.72
CA GLY A 21 12.65 -1.72 -14.42
C GLY A 21 11.76 -2.69 -13.62
N ARG A 22 11.31 -2.32 -12.42
CA ARG A 22 10.26 -3.08 -11.69
C ARG A 22 8.83 -2.70 -12.13
N ALA A 23 8.68 -2.07 -13.29
CA ALA A 23 7.40 -1.53 -13.75
C ALA A 23 6.57 -2.52 -14.59
N GLU A 24 7.18 -3.56 -15.17
CA GLU A 24 6.54 -4.26 -16.29
C GLU A 24 5.44 -5.27 -15.90
N ASN A 25 5.25 -5.62 -14.62
CA ASN A 25 4.24 -6.61 -14.19
C ASN A 25 3.58 -6.32 -12.83
N GLU A 26 3.51 -5.06 -12.40
CA GLU A 26 2.77 -4.71 -11.17
C GLU A 26 1.25 -4.78 -11.41
N PRO A 27 0.46 -5.40 -10.51
CA PRO A 27 -0.99 -5.41 -10.59
C PRO A 27 -1.59 -3.99 -10.65
N THR A 28 -2.60 -3.81 -11.49
CA THR A 28 -3.38 -2.57 -11.57
C THR A 28 -4.50 -2.49 -10.52
N GLY A 29 -4.70 -3.57 -9.76
CA GLY A 29 -5.63 -3.62 -8.64
C GLY A 29 -5.29 -4.74 -7.65
N TYR A 30 -5.84 -4.61 -6.45
CA TYR A 30 -5.72 -5.57 -5.37
C TYR A 30 -7.06 -5.80 -4.67
N ALA A 31 -7.34 -7.05 -4.31
CA ALA A 31 -8.36 -7.39 -3.32
C ALA A 31 -7.68 -7.86 -2.03
N CYS A 32 -7.95 -7.18 -0.93
CA CYS A 32 -7.28 -7.37 0.35
C CYS A 32 -8.24 -7.80 1.45
N THR A 33 -7.76 -8.66 2.34
CA THR A 33 -8.47 -9.08 3.57
C THR A 33 -7.53 -8.95 4.76
N PHE A 34 -8.04 -8.39 5.84
CA PHE A 34 -7.36 -8.09 7.08
C PHE A 34 -8.18 -8.66 8.24
N ASP A 35 -7.76 -9.79 8.78
CA ASP A 35 -8.46 -10.57 9.80
C ASP A 35 -7.79 -10.52 11.17
N MET A 36 -6.57 -9.98 11.25
CA MET A 36 -5.79 -9.82 12.46
C MET A 36 -5.47 -8.36 12.72
N GLY A 37 -5.55 -7.91 13.97
CA GLY A 37 -5.13 -6.54 14.30
C GLY A 37 -5.25 -6.16 15.77
N THR A 38 -5.10 -4.86 16.01
CA THR A 38 -5.42 -4.21 17.28
C THR A 38 -6.20 -2.92 17.03
N ALA A 39 -7.07 -2.54 17.97
CA ALA A 39 -7.73 -1.25 17.95
C ALA A 39 -7.65 -0.60 19.34
N TRP A 40 -7.57 0.72 19.34
CA TRP A 40 -7.54 1.55 20.53
C TRP A 40 -8.49 2.74 20.36
N THR A 41 -9.22 3.06 21.41
CA THR A 41 -10.00 4.29 21.54
C THR A 41 -9.39 5.15 22.63
N PHE A 42 -9.59 6.47 22.59
CA PHE A 42 -9.25 7.33 23.72
C PHE A 42 -10.54 7.76 24.40
N GLU A 43 -10.80 7.27 25.60
CA GLU A 43 -12.02 7.53 26.37
C GLU A 43 -11.61 7.91 27.80
N ASP A 44 -12.30 8.89 28.39
CA ASP A 44 -12.04 9.38 29.76
C ASP A 44 -10.57 9.71 30.09
N GLY A 45 -9.82 10.19 29.08
CA GLY A 45 -8.43 10.60 29.24
C GLY A 45 -7.41 9.46 29.14
N ALA A 46 -7.82 8.26 28.74
CA ALA A 46 -6.96 7.09 28.61
C ALA A 46 -7.20 6.32 27.30
N PHE A 47 -6.19 5.57 26.86
CA PHE A 47 -6.35 4.64 25.75
C PHE A 47 -6.92 3.30 26.23
N GLU A 48 -7.98 2.85 25.58
CA GLU A 48 -8.61 1.56 25.82
C GLU A 48 -8.49 0.66 24.61
N SER A 49 -8.06 -0.59 24.81
CA SER A 49 -7.97 -1.56 23.72
C SER A 49 -9.33 -2.20 23.46
N LYS A 50 -9.65 -2.37 22.18
CA LYS A 50 -10.85 -3.08 21.71
C LYS A 50 -10.43 -4.12 20.66
N ALA A 51 -11.22 -5.18 20.56
CA ALA A 51 -11.05 -6.16 19.49
C ALA A 51 -11.39 -5.49 18.14
N PRO A 52 -10.52 -5.55 17.14
CA PRO A 52 -10.83 -5.00 15.83
C PRO A 52 -11.74 -5.94 15.04
N GLU A 53 -12.62 -5.36 14.22
CA GLU A 53 -13.43 -6.12 13.27
C GLU A 53 -12.63 -6.40 11.99
N PRO A 54 -12.74 -7.59 11.37
CA PRO A 54 -12.10 -7.87 10.10
C PRO A 54 -12.51 -6.88 9.00
N ILE A 55 -11.56 -6.53 8.14
CA ILE A 55 -11.76 -5.56 7.06
C ILE A 55 -11.39 -6.20 5.73
N SER A 56 -12.21 -5.95 4.70
CA SER A 56 -11.85 -6.21 3.32
C SER A 56 -11.92 -4.91 2.53
N LEU A 57 -10.98 -4.73 1.61
CA LEU A 57 -10.94 -3.58 0.71
C LEU A 57 -10.50 -4.00 -0.69
N THR A 58 -10.90 -3.21 -1.68
CA THR A 58 -10.42 -3.36 -3.06
C THR A 58 -9.76 -2.06 -3.47
N ILE A 59 -8.55 -2.15 -4.01
CA ILE A 59 -7.83 -1.05 -4.64
C ILE A 59 -7.85 -1.31 -6.14
N ALA A 60 -8.15 -0.29 -6.94
CA ALA A 60 -8.19 -0.38 -8.39
C ALA A 60 -7.55 0.87 -9.03
N ASP A 61 -7.44 0.83 -10.35
CA ASP A 61 -6.91 1.93 -11.18
C ASP A 61 -5.55 2.43 -10.69
N ILE A 62 -4.68 1.49 -10.30
CA ILE A 62 -3.33 1.79 -9.83
C ILE A 62 -2.50 2.31 -10.99
N ASP A 63 -2.09 3.57 -10.85
CA ASP A 63 -1.15 4.24 -11.73
C ASP A 63 0.09 4.62 -10.92
N LEU A 64 1.14 3.81 -11.05
CA LEU A 64 2.39 3.99 -10.30
C LEU A 64 3.22 5.18 -10.81
N GLU A 65 2.99 5.63 -12.05
CA GLU A 65 3.66 6.79 -12.63
C GLU A 65 3.05 8.08 -12.09
N ARG A 66 1.71 8.15 -12.05
CA ARG A 66 0.96 9.29 -11.51
C ARG A 66 0.79 9.22 -10.00
N GLN A 67 1.18 8.10 -9.39
CA GLN A 67 1.09 7.83 -7.96
C GLN A 67 -0.35 7.97 -7.42
N THR A 68 -1.30 7.40 -8.15
CA THR A 68 -2.72 7.45 -7.84
C THR A 68 -3.36 6.07 -7.89
N ALA A 69 -4.39 5.86 -7.09
CA ALA A 69 -5.28 4.70 -7.18
C ALA A 69 -6.67 5.07 -6.65
N GLN A 70 -7.60 4.11 -6.67
CA GLN A 70 -8.92 4.26 -6.09
C GLN A 70 -9.19 3.15 -5.07
N LEU A 71 -9.77 3.53 -3.93
CA LEU A 71 -10.43 2.60 -3.03
C LEU A 71 -11.84 2.35 -3.55
N VAL A 72 -12.14 1.10 -3.91
CA VAL A 72 -13.43 0.70 -4.47
C VAL A 72 -14.38 0.34 -3.34
N PRO A 73 -15.47 1.12 -3.13
CA PRO A 73 -16.45 0.83 -2.11
C PRO A 73 -17.47 -0.20 -2.61
N GLU A 74 -18.42 -0.55 -1.75
CA GLU A 74 -19.62 -1.29 -2.15
C GLU A 74 -20.37 -0.61 -3.30
N ALA A 75 -21.11 -1.41 -4.07
CA ALA A 75 -21.85 -0.94 -5.24
C ALA A 75 -22.74 0.28 -4.91
N GLY A 76 -22.64 1.33 -5.74
CA GLY A 76 -23.44 2.56 -5.60
C GLY A 76 -22.80 3.67 -4.76
N LYS A 77 -21.60 3.46 -4.20
CA LYS A 77 -20.81 4.49 -3.51
C LYS A 77 -19.72 5.07 -4.42
N VAL A 78 -19.33 6.32 -4.18
CA VAL A 78 -18.25 6.99 -4.92
C VAL A 78 -16.89 6.43 -4.48
N PRO A 79 -15.99 6.05 -5.41
CA PRO A 79 -14.64 5.62 -5.07
C PRO A 79 -13.85 6.64 -4.27
N GLY A 80 -13.09 6.15 -3.28
CA GLY A 80 -12.16 6.97 -2.48
C GLY A 80 -10.85 7.19 -3.24
N ALA A 81 -10.34 8.41 -3.28
CA ALA A 81 -9.07 8.71 -3.95
C ALA A 81 -7.87 8.31 -3.07
N LEU A 82 -6.91 7.60 -3.66
CA LEU A 82 -5.68 7.19 -2.99
C LEU A 82 -4.46 7.88 -3.60
N LYS A 83 -3.52 8.26 -2.74
CA LYS A 83 -2.16 8.65 -3.11
C LYS A 83 -1.20 7.48 -2.89
N ILE A 84 -0.29 7.26 -3.83
CA ILE A 84 0.69 6.16 -3.74
C ILE A 84 2.05 6.72 -3.34
N VAL A 85 2.64 6.19 -2.27
CA VAL A 85 4.05 6.39 -1.93
C VAL A 85 4.78 5.08 -2.18
N ARG A 86 5.73 5.09 -3.11
CA ARG A 86 6.50 3.90 -3.48
C ARG A 86 7.66 3.71 -2.50
N ALA A 87 7.85 2.48 -2.04
CA ALA A 87 8.97 2.08 -1.20
C ALA A 87 9.71 0.88 -1.84
N ILE A 88 10.87 0.54 -1.30
CA ILE A 88 11.56 -0.69 -1.71
C ILE A 88 10.71 -1.88 -1.25
N ASN A 89 10.30 -2.71 -2.21
CA ASN A 89 9.50 -3.92 -2.03
C ASN A 89 8.09 -3.67 -1.43
N ALA A 90 7.54 -2.46 -1.58
CA ALA A 90 6.19 -2.14 -1.15
C ALA A 90 5.63 -0.90 -1.85
N ASN A 91 4.30 -0.82 -1.91
CA ASN A 91 3.57 0.41 -2.23
C ASN A 91 2.65 0.77 -1.05
N HIS A 92 2.70 2.03 -0.64
CA HIS A 92 1.80 2.60 0.35
C HIS A 92 0.65 3.33 -0.35
N PHE A 93 -0.57 3.10 0.10
CA PHE A 93 -1.79 3.71 -0.40
C PHE A 93 -2.41 4.53 0.73
N LEU A 94 -2.30 5.84 0.61
CA LEU A 94 -2.81 6.80 1.58
C LEU A 94 -4.17 7.32 1.11
N GLU A 95 -5.17 7.12 1.95
CA GLU A 95 -6.49 7.73 1.83
C GLU A 95 -6.61 8.86 2.85
N VAL A 96 -7.03 10.04 2.38
CA VAL A 96 -7.45 11.15 3.24
C VAL A 96 -8.94 11.31 3.04
N VAL A 97 -9.73 11.03 4.07
CA VAL A 97 -11.19 11.19 4.01
C VAL A 97 -11.63 12.44 4.77
N ASN A 98 -12.94 12.69 4.77
CA ASN A 98 -13.52 13.84 5.46
C ASN A 98 -13.12 13.88 6.94
N GLU A 99 -13.06 15.10 7.49
CA GLU A 99 -12.67 15.36 8.89
C GLU A 99 -11.19 15.04 9.21
N GLY A 100 -10.37 14.81 8.19
CA GLY A 100 -8.92 14.61 8.35
C GLY A 100 -8.53 13.21 8.79
N PHE A 101 -9.44 12.24 8.71
CA PHE A 101 -9.10 10.85 8.99
C PHE A 101 -8.19 10.29 7.91
N LEU A 102 -7.28 9.43 8.35
CA LEU A 102 -6.23 8.87 7.52
C LEU A 102 -6.33 7.35 7.55
N ASN A 103 -6.42 6.75 6.37
CA ASN A 103 -6.22 5.31 6.21
C ASN A 103 -4.94 5.07 5.41
N LEU A 104 -4.14 4.12 5.84
CA LEU A 104 -2.89 3.77 5.19
C LEU A 104 -2.85 2.27 4.95
N THR A 105 -2.85 1.86 3.69
CA THR A 105 -2.62 0.45 3.32
C THR A 105 -1.22 0.32 2.77
N THR A 106 -0.44 -0.64 3.26
CA THR A 106 0.85 -0.99 2.67
C THR A 106 0.74 -2.39 2.12
N ILE A 107 1.07 -2.55 0.84
CA ILE A 107 1.12 -3.84 0.16
C ILE A 107 2.58 -4.10 -0.20
N TYR A 108 3.12 -5.20 0.31
CA TYR A 108 4.51 -5.63 0.06
C TYR A 108 4.59 -6.47 -1.21
N ASP A 109 5.81 -6.70 -1.71
CA ASP A 109 6.07 -7.63 -2.80
C ASP A 109 5.41 -9.00 -2.57
N LYS A 110 4.99 -9.64 -3.66
CA LYS A 110 4.37 -10.97 -3.63
C LYS A 110 5.27 -11.97 -2.91
N ASP A 111 4.72 -12.62 -1.88
CA ASP A 111 5.40 -13.73 -1.22
C ASP A 111 5.41 -14.97 -2.13
N ALA A 112 6.58 -15.53 -2.35
CA ALA A 112 6.76 -16.65 -3.27
C ALA A 112 6.14 -17.95 -2.75
N ALA A 113 6.04 -18.12 -1.43
CA ALA A 113 5.52 -19.35 -0.82
C ALA A 113 3.99 -19.41 -0.87
N SER A 114 3.32 -18.33 -0.47
CA SER A 114 1.85 -18.24 -0.47
C SER A 114 1.26 -17.81 -1.81
N GLY A 115 2.05 -17.11 -2.64
CA GLY A 115 1.55 -16.46 -3.85
C GLY A 115 0.62 -15.26 -3.57
N ALA A 116 0.51 -14.81 -2.32
CA ALA A 116 -0.22 -13.62 -1.92
C ALA A 116 0.73 -12.44 -1.70
N TYR A 117 0.17 -11.23 -1.64
CA TYR A 117 0.90 -10.03 -1.27
C TYR A 117 0.66 -9.78 0.22
N PRO A 118 1.67 -9.85 1.09
CA PRO A 118 1.51 -9.45 2.48
C PRO A 118 1.06 -8.00 2.55
N ALA A 119 0.18 -7.67 3.49
CA ALA A 119 -0.31 -6.31 3.63
C ALA A 119 -0.56 -5.92 5.08
N VAL A 120 -0.44 -4.62 5.35
CA VAL A 120 -0.88 -4.01 6.60
C VAL A 120 -1.80 -2.83 6.31
N HIS A 121 -2.77 -2.60 7.18
CA HIS A 121 -3.69 -1.48 7.07
C HIS A 121 -3.76 -0.73 8.40
N SER A 122 -3.71 0.59 8.37
CA SER A 122 -3.91 1.45 9.54
C SER A 122 -5.07 2.39 9.31
N ARG A 123 -5.85 2.63 10.36
CA ARG A 123 -6.98 3.57 10.38
C ARG A 123 -6.80 4.53 11.54
N HIS A 124 -6.86 5.81 11.24
CA HIS A 124 -6.80 6.90 12.21
C HIS A 124 -8.03 7.77 11.97
N PHE A 125 -9.09 7.57 12.76
CA PHE A 125 -10.37 8.23 12.54
C PHE A 125 -11.04 8.64 13.85
N GLY A 126 -12.12 9.41 13.76
CA GLY A 126 -12.92 9.83 14.89
C GLY A 126 -14.33 9.24 14.81
N VAL A 127 -14.87 8.80 15.95
CA VAL A 127 -16.29 8.44 16.10
C VAL A 127 -16.87 9.28 17.22
N LEU A 128 -17.83 10.15 16.88
CA LEU A 128 -18.46 11.06 17.85
C LEU A 128 -17.45 11.91 18.65
N GLY A 129 -16.35 12.33 18.00
CA GLY A 129 -15.29 13.11 18.61
C GLY A 129 -14.23 12.31 19.38
N GLN A 130 -14.41 11.00 19.55
CA GLN A 130 -13.40 10.13 20.17
C GLN A 130 -12.44 9.59 19.11
N PRO A 131 -11.11 9.69 19.30
CA PRO A 131 -10.16 9.15 18.36
C PRO A 131 -10.11 7.63 18.46
N VAL A 132 -10.03 7.00 17.29
CA VAL A 132 -9.90 5.56 17.10
C VAL A 132 -8.68 5.32 16.23
N VAL A 133 -7.77 4.50 16.74
CA VAL A 133 -6.57 4.06 16.01
C VAL A 133 -6.59 2.54 15.92
N ALA A 134 -6.49 2.00 14.72
CA ALA A 134 -6.47 0.55 14.52
C ALA A 134 -5.41 0.16 13.49
N GLN A 135 -4.75 -0.97 13.75
CA GLN A 135 -3.73 -1.52 12.86
C GLN A 135 -4.01 -2.99 12.62
N TYR A 136 -3.93 -3.38 11.35
CA TYR A 136 -4.30 -4.70 10.87
C TYR A 136 -3.17 -5.31 10.05
N ALA A 137 -3.07 -6.63 10.11
CA ALA A 137 -2.25 -7.46 9.24
C ALA A 137 -3.17 -8.35 8.40
N GLY A 138 -2.74 -8.64 7.17
CA GLY A 138 -3.54 -9.39 6.24
C GLY A 138 -2.79 -9.68 4.94
N THR A 139 -3.55 -9.99 3.90
CA THR A 139 -3.01 -10.30 2.58
C THR A 139 -3.86 -9.71 1.48
N CYS A 140 -3.24 -9.49 0.32
CA CYS A 140 -3.90 -9.08 -0.91
C CYS A 140 -3.63 -10.08 -2.04
N THR A 141 -4.54 -10.10 -3.00
CA THR A 141 -4.41 -10.82 -4.27
C THR A 141 -4.55 -9.82 -5.41
N ALA A 142 -3.81 -10.04 -6.50
CA ALA A 142 -3.90 -9.20 -7.70
C ALA A 142 -5.31 -9.31 -8.32
N LYS A 143 -5.83 -8.19 -8.80
CA LYS A 143 -7.07 -8.11 -9.59
C LYS A 143 -6.81 -7.66 -11.03
#